data_AF-A0A2A4WDT6-F1
#
_entry.id   AF-A0A2A4WDT6-F1
#
_cell.length_a   1.000
_cell.length_b   1.000
_cell.length_c   1.000
_cell.angle_alpha   90.00
_cell.angle_beta   90.00
_cell.angle_gamma   90.00
#
_symmetry.space_group_name_H-M   'P 1'
#
loop_
_entity.id
_entity.type
_entity.pdbx_description
1 polymer ?
#
loop_
_entity_poly.entity_id
_entity_poly.type
_entity_poly.pdbx_seq_one_letter_code
_entity_poly.pdbx_strand_id
1 'polypeptide(L)'
;MVFGISDSDKNDIWKKIAEISKKQEKQNEHLEVLEKKIPETFLESKQANKKTSEYRNKAKKSLEVAIENENKITEVQSKLFSIYSDVEMKHLQFNELITESDSQSKSIAEHYSNLNKAKEASEPLLVSLEELLSEKSRLEVKVEQIISLYDDVVGMEKKSRLLLSQMAVTKNSTKEMHDSIFGYNTPGDSEGSGESVRVEGLKEKLDDSYLEIESKIDLLTDSFDDFEKNANKDVQKLHNDANDKYEKYLSDCNDTFSGVVTKLKGLLPEALTAGLASAYEKKTSTELVELTNHKKTFNRSIFGLVFISILPFAINTVRLIKNPELEILNLIKDMPYLVFSMMPLYIPVLWIAYSANKSYKLSKRLIEEYSHKGVVSRTFEGLANQISEIESSELSIELRTQLLFNLISVNSENPGKLISDYNKSDHPLMDALDKSSQMASSLAKLAKIPGFSKMAKNLSDKGQKILDIESKKVAVVLEETENERSQNS
;
A
#
# COMPACT_ATOMS: atom_id res chain seq x y z
N MET A 1 -101.72 36.01 30.19
CA MET A 1 -102.93 35.40 29.62
C MET A 1 -102.49 34.13 28.92
N VAL A 2 -102.62 33.01 29.60
CA VAL A 2 -102.26 31.68 29.09
C VAL A 2 -103.35 31.32 28.08
N PHE A 3 -103.04 31.37 26.79
CA PHE A 3 -103.93 30.83 25.77
C PHE A 3 -103.97 29.31 25.95
N GLY A 4 -105.03 28.84 26.62
CA GLY A 4 -105.37 27.42 26.69
C GLY A 4 -105.70 26.93 25.28
N ILE A 5 -104.82 26.12 24.72
CA ILE A 5 -105.09 25.37 23.49
C ILE A 5 -106.23 24.40 23.82
N SER A 6 -107.35 24.49 23.11
CA SER A 6 -108.50 23.61 23.33
C SER A 6 -108.14 22.16 22.96
N ASP A 7 -108.74 21.16 23.60
CA ASP A 7 -108.48 19.75 23.28
C ASP A 7 -108.87 19.38 21.83
N SER A 8 -109.70 20.19 21.18
CA SER A 8 -110.01 20.08 19.74
C SER A 8 -108.79 20.42 18.87
N ASP A 9 -108.06 21.48 19.21
CA ASP A 9 -106.88 21.92 18.45
C ASP A 9 -105.72 20.94 18.58
N LYS A 10 -105.56 20.31 19.75
CA LYS A 10 -104.59 19.21 19.93
C LYS A 10 -104.94 18.01 19.05
N ASN A 11 -106.21 17.63 18.97
CA ASN A 11 -106.63 16.46 18.20
C ASN A 11 -106.45 16.69 16.68
N ASP A 12 -106.69 17.91 16.20
CA ASP A 12 -106.43 18.29 14.80
C ASP A 12 -104.93 18.38 14.48
N ILE A 13 -104.10 18.81 15.43
CA ILE A 13 -102.63 18.74 15.30
C ILE A 13 -102.16 17.29 15.24
N TRP A 14 -102.66 16.41 16.10
CA TRP A 14 -102.33 14.97 16.08
C TRP A 14 -102.79 14.29 14.80
N LYS A 15 -103.97 14.63 14.26
CA LYS A 15 -104.42 14.16 12.95
C LYS A 15 -103.51 14.65 11.82
N LYS A 16 -103.13 15.93 11.81
CA LYS A 16 -102.19 16.46 10.81
C LYS A 16 -100.81 15.83 10.92
N ILE A 17 -100.30 15.60 12.13
CA ILE A 17 -99.03 14.89 12.34
C ILE A 17 -99.13 13.44 11.86
N ALA A 18 -100.25 12.74 12.14
CA ALA A 18 -100.48 11.39 11.66
C ALA A 18 -100.62 11.31 10.13
N GLU A 19 -101.27 12.29 9.50
CA GLU A 19 -101.35 12.41 8.04
C GLU A 19 -99.98 12.71 7.42
N ILE A 20 -99.19 13.61 8.02
CA ILE A 20 -97.83 13.91 7.58
C ILE A 20 -96.95 12.67 7.71
N SER A 21 -97.04 11.94 8.82
CA SER A 21 -96.29 10.69 9.04
C SER A 21 -96.69 9.63 8.00
N LYS A 22 -97.98 9.44 7.73
CA LYS A 22 -98.45 8.54 6.65
C LYS A 22 -98.00 8.97 5.26
N LYS A 23 -97.94 10.28 5.01
CA LYS A 23 -97.47 10.82 3.72
C LYS A 23 -95.96 10.63 3.57
N GLN A 24 -95.21 10.76 4.65
CA GLN A 24 -93.77 10.50 4.70
C GLN A 24 -93.47 9.00 4.51
N GLU A 25 -94.26 8.12 5.14
CA GLU A 25 -94.14 6.67 4.98
C GLU A 25 -94.45 6.24 3.54
N LYS A 26 -95.53 6.76 2.93
CA LYS A 26 -95.81 6.55 1.50
C LYS A 26 -94.73 7.10 0.57
N GLN A 27 -94.10 8.23 0.92
CA GLN A 27 -93.00 8.80 0.13
C GLN A 27 -91.73 7.96 0.24
N ASN A 28 -91.43 7.39 1.41
CA ASN A 28 -90.32 6.46 1.60
C ASN A 28 -90.55 5.14 0.87
N GLU A 29 -91.76 4.59 0.89
CA GLU A 29 -92.12 3.41 0.08
C GLU A 29 -91.97 3.71 -1.42
N HIS A 30 -92.39 4.90 -1.88
CA HIS A 30 -92.20 5.32 -3.27
C HIS A 30 -90.72 5.47 -3.65
N LEU A 31 -89.87 5.93 -2.72
CA LEU A 31 -88.42 6.02 -2.91
C LEU A 31 -87.76 4.64 -2.98
N GLU A 32 -88.13 3.69 -2.13
CA GLU A 32 -87.65 2.30 -2.21
C GLU A 32 -88.09 1.61 -3.50
N VAL A 33 -89.33 1.86 -3.95
CA VAL A 33 -89.83 1.33 -5.23
C VAL A 33 -89.10 1.97 -6.41
N LEU A 34 -88.73 3.26 -6.32
CA LEU A 34 -87.91 3.94 -7.33
C LEU A 34 -86.48 3.43 -7.33
N GLU A 35 -85.85 3.16 -6.18
CA GLU A 35 -84.53 2.52 -6.08
C GLU A 35 -84.52 1.10 -6.67
N LYS A 36 -85.59 0.33 -6.45
CA LYS A 36 -85.79 -0.99 -7.08
C LYS A 36 -86.13 -0.92 -8.58
N LYS A 37 -86.57 0.25 -9.08
CA LYS A 37 -86.89 0.53 -10.50
C LYS A 37 -85.85 1.40 -11.20
N ILE A 38 -84.67 1.60 -10.61
CA ILE A 38 -83.57 2.23 -11.33
C ILE A 38 -83.21 1.30 -12.50
N PRO A 39 -83.26 1.77 -13.76
CA PRO A 39 -82.88 0.97 -14.91
C PRO A 39 -81.47 0.42 -14.72
N GLU A 40 -81.21 -0.86 -15.04
CA GLU A 40 -79.87 -1.47 -14.95
C GLU A 40 -78.80 -0.60 -15.61
N THR A 41 -79.16 0.10 -16.69
CA THR A 41 -78.30 1.04 -17.42
C THR A 41 -77.74 2.18 -16.56
N PHE A 42 -78.45 2.64 -15.53
CA PHE A 42 -77.96 3.68 -14.62
C PHE A 42 -76.97 3.12 -13.57
N LEU A 43 -77.21 1.89 -13.09
CA LEU A 43 -76.28 1.17 -12.21
C LEU A 43 -74.98 0.85 -12.95
N GLU A 44 -75.08 0.37 -14.19
CA GLU A 44 -73.94 0.15 -15.09
C GLU A 44 -73.19 1.46 -15.37
N SER A 45 -73.90 2.57 -15.64
CA SER A 45 -73.29 3.88 -15.85
C SER A 45 -72.54 4.39 -14.61
N LYS A 46 -73.09 4.18 -13.41
CA LYS A 46 -72.44 4.54 -12.14
C LYS A 46 -71.19 3.70 -11.88
N GLN A 47 -71.22 2.40 -12.18
CA GLN A 47 -70.07 1.52 -12.08
C GLN A 47 -69.00 1.85 -13.14
N ALA A 48 -69.41 2.14 -14.37
CA ALA A 48 -68.52 2.59 -15.44
C ALA A 48 -67.83 3.90 -15.07
N ASN A 49 -68.55 4.87 -14.48
CA ASN A 49 -67.97 6.12 -14.02
C ASN A 49 -66.94 5.91 -12.89
N LYS A 50 -67.22 5.01 -11.94
CA LYS A 50 -66.23 4.61 -10.91
C LYS A 50 -64.98 3.98 -11.52
N LYS A 51 -65.14 3.03 -12.45
CA LYS A 51 -64.00 2.43 -13.18
C LYS A 51 -63.22 3.47 -13.95
N THR A 52 -63.88 4.38 -14.66
CA THR A 52 -63.22 5.49 -15.39
C THR A 52 -62.42 6.39 -14.44
N SER A 53 -62.97 6.70 -13.27
CA SER A 53 -62.27 7.49 -12.25
C SER A 53 -61.06 6.74 -11.66
N GLU A 54 -61.19 5.43 -11.42
CA GLU A 54 -60.07 4.57 -11.01
C GLU A 54 -58.97 4.50 -12.08
N TYR A 55 -59.33 4.32 -13.36
CA TYR A 55 -58.38 4.34 -14.47
C TYR A 55 -57.71 5.70 -14.61
N ARG A 56 -58.46 6.80 -14.47
CA ARG A 56 -57.90 8.17 -14.49
C ARG A 56 -56.90 8.37 -13.34
N ASN A 57 -57.21 7.90 -12.14
CA ASN A 57 -56.32 8.00 -10.99
C ASN A 57 -55.07 7.12 -11.14
N LYS A 58 -55.21 5.90 -11.69
CA LYS A 58 -54.07 5.04 -12.02
C LYS A 58 -53.18 5.67 -13.10
N ALA A 59 -53.78 6.24 -14.14
CA ALA A 59 -53.07 6.95 -15.21
C ALA A 59 -52.33 8.19 -14.68
N LYS A 60 -52.95 8.94 -13.76
CA LYS A 60 -52.29 10.08 -13.10
C LYS A 60 -51.10 9.63 -12.25
N LYS A 61 -51.25 8.58 -11.45
CA LYS A 61 -50.14 8.00 -10.68
C LYS A 61 -49.02 7.49 -11.58
N SER A 62 -49.33 6.82 -12.69
CA SER A 62 -48.29 6.38 -13.63
C SER A 62 -47.57 7.56 -14.30
N LEU A 63 -48.29 8.65 -14.58
CA LEU A 63 -47.69 9.87 -15.11
C LEU A 63 -46.76 10.55 -14.09
N GLU A 64 -47.18 10.64 -12.81
CA GLU A 64 -46.33 11.17 -11.73
C GLU A 64 -45.05 10.33 -11.55
N VAL A 65 -45.16 8.99 -11.59
CA VAL A 65 -43.99 8.09 -11.55
C VAL A 65 -43.10 8.26 -12.79
N ALA A 66 -43.68 8.47 -13.96
CA ALA A 66 -42.91 8.71 -15.18
C ALA A 66 -42.11 10.01 -15.11
N ILE A 67 -42.72 11.10 -14.60
CA ILE A 67 -42.06 12.40 -14.39
C ILE A 67 -40.95 12.28 -13.33
N GLU A 68 -41.19 11.55 -12.24
CA GLU A 68 -40.18 11.33 -11.21
C GLU A 68 -38.96 10.56 -11.78
N ASN A 69 -39.22 9.55 -12.62
CA ASN A 69 -38.16 8.80 -13.28
C ASN A 69 -37.41 9.65 -14.32
N GLU A 70 -38.11 10.50 -15.08
CA GLU A 70 -37.50 11.45 -16.01
C GLU A 70 -36.53 12.39 -15.27
N ASN A 71 -36.96 13.00 -14.16
CA ASN A 71 -36.10 13.86 -13.35
C ASN A 71 -34.87 13.13 -12.83
N LYS A 72 -35.01 11.88 -12.36
CA LYS A 72 -33.87 11.05 -11.94
C LYS A 72 -32.91 10.76 -13.09
N ILE A 73 -33.43 10.49 -14.28
CA ILE A 73 -32.62 10.26 -15.48
C ILE A 73 -31.84 11.53 -15.85
N THR A 74 -32.48 12.70 -15.80
CA THR A 74 -31.83 13.99 -16.08
C THR A 74 -30.74 14.30 -15.05
N GLU A 75 -31.00 14.03 -13.76
CA GLU A 75 -30.00 14.18 -12.70
C GLU A 75 -28.80 13.26 -12.93
N VAL A 76 -29.04 11.98 -13.25
CA VAL A 76 -27.98 11.03 -13.59
C VAL A 76 -27.19 11.48 -14.82
N GLN A 77 -27.85 11.95 -15.87
CA GLN A 77 -27.17 12.49 -17.06
C GLN A 77 -26.25 13.66 -16.73
N SER A 78 -26.71 14.60 -15.88
CA SER A 78 -25.89 15.75 -15.49
C SER A 78 -24.62 15.33 -14.72
N LYS A 79 -24.74 14.35 -13.81
CA LYS A 79 -23.60 13.78 -13.08
C LYS A 79 -22.66 13.00 -14.01
N LEU A 80 -23.22 12.29 -15.00
CA LEU A 80 -22.42 11.53 -15.95
C LEU A 80 -21.62 12.48 -16.86
N PHE A 81 -22.21 13.61 -17.26
CA PHE A 81 -21.51 14.64 -18.02
C PHE A 81 -20.40 15.31 -17.21
N SER A 82 -20.64 15.63 -15.93
CA SER A 82 -19.59 16.21 -15.07
C SER A 82 -18.43 15.23 -14.87
N ILE A 83 -18.72 13.95 -14.62
CA ILE A 83 -17.68 12.90 -14.49
C ILE A 83 -16.90 12.77 -15.80
N TYR A 84 -17.58 12.77 -16.95
CA TYR A 84 -16.90 12.68 -18.24
C TYR A 84 -15.95 13.86 -18.48
N SER A 85 -16.42 15.08 -18.21
CA SER A 85 -15.60 16.29 -18.30
C SER A 85 -14.39 16.24 -17.36
N ASP A 86 -14.56 15.74 -16.14
CA ASP A 86 -13.46 15.60 -15.17
C ASP A 86 -12.43 14.56 -15.65
N VAL A 87 -12.89 13.44 -16.22
CA VAL A 87 -12.01 12.41 -16.79
C VAL A 87 -11.21 12.97 -17.97
N GLU A 88 -11.85 13.74 -18.86
CA GLU A 88 -11.18 14.33 -20.02
C GLU A 88 -10.13 15.38 -19.61
N MET A 89 -10.46 16.23 -18.63
CA MET A 89 -9.50 17.18 -18.04
C MET A 89 -8.31 16.46 -17.38
N LYS A 90 -8.56 15.36 -16.66
CA LYS A 90 -7.49 14.56 -16.05
C LYS A 90 -6.63 13.86 -17.09
N HIS A 91 -7.21 13.41 -18.19
CA HIS A 91 -6.46 12.80 -19.28
C HIS A 91 -5.53 13.81 -19.97
N LEU A 92 -5.99 15.05 -20.19
CA LEU A 92 -5.15 16.15 -20.68
C LEU A 92 -3.98 16.44 -19.75
N GLN A 93 -4.23 16.60 -18.45
CA GLN A 93 -3.18 16.83 -17.44
C GLN A 93 -2.16 15.68 -17.41
N PHE A 94 -2.63 14.45 -17.54
CA PHE A 94 -1.76 13.27 -17.55
C PHE A 94 -0.85 13.24 -18.78
N ASN A 95 -1.38 13.60 -19.96
CA ASN A 95 -0.58 13.68 -21.17
C ASN A 95 0.46 14.81 -21.11
N GLU A 96 0.13 15.96 -20.54
CA GLU A 96 1.10 17.03 -20.28
C GLU A 96 2.25 16.55 -19.38
N LEU A 97 1.93 15.86 -18.28
CA LEU A 97 2.95 15.31 -17.39
C LEU A 97 3.85 14.27 -18.08
N ILE A 98 3.31 13.45 -18.98
CA ILE A 98 4.13 12.53 -19.80
C ILE A 98 5.09 13.32 -20.68
N THR A 99 4.62 14.36 -21.38
CA THR A 99 5.49 15.15 -22.25
C THR A 99 6.58 15.89 -21.48
N GLU A 100 6.27 16.37 -20.28
CA GLU A 100 7.25 17.01 -19.40
C GLU A 100 8.30 16.00 -18.91
N SER A 101 7.86 14.82 -18.46
CA SER A 101 8.75 13.73 -18.05
C SER A 101 9.70 13.28 -19.17
N ASP A 102 9.21 13.18 -20.41
CA ASP A 102 10.05 12.85 -21.57
C ASP A 102 11.10 13.93 -21.86
N SER A 103 10.73 15.20 -21.71
CA SER A 103 11.66 16.32 -21.89
C SER A 103 12.77 16.32 -20.83
N GLN A 104 12.42 16.04 -19.57
CA GLN A 104 13.38 15.92 -18.48
C GLN A 104 14.30 14.72 -18.67
N SER A 105 13.77 13.58 -19.14
CA SER A 105 14.58 12.39 -19.45
C SER A 105 15.63 12.68 -20.51
N LYS A 106 15.28 13.42 -21.57
CA LYS A 106 16.24 13.85 -22.60
C LYS A 106 17.32 14.78 -22.03
N SER A 107 16.95 15.75 -21.21
CA SER A 107 17.91 16.66 -20.56
C SER A 107 18.87 15.90 -19.63
N ILE A 108 18.38 14.94 -18.85
CA ILE A 108 19.22 14.06 -18.01
C ILE A 108 20.21 13.27 -18.87
N ALA A 109 19.77 12.72 -20.00
CA ALA A 109 20.64 11.99 -20.90
C ALA A 109 21.75 12.88 -21.50
N GLU A 110 21.42 14.12 -21.88
CA GLU A 110 22.40 15.11 -22.35
C GLU A 110 23.40 15.49 -21.25
N HIS A 111 22.92 15.75 -20.03
CA HIS A 111 23.79 16.04 -18.88
C HIS A 111 24.74 14.88 -18.56
N TYR A 112 24.25 13.64 -18.61
CA TYR A 112 25.08 12.45 -18.42
C TYR A 112 26.17 12.33 -19.51
N SER A 113 25.82 12.59 -20.77
CA SER A 113 26.79 12.60 -21.88
C SER A 113 27.87 13.67 -21.67
N ASN A 114 27.48 14.87 -21.25
CA ASN A 114 28.43 15.95 -20.99
C ASN A 114 29.35 15.66 -19.80
N LEU A 115 28.84 15.04 -18.74
CA LEU A 115 29.63 14.65 -17.57
C LEU A 115 30.67 13.58 -17.94
N ASN A 116 30.31 12.60 -18.76
CA ASN A 116 31.25 11.60 -19.25
C ASN A 116 32.36 12.23 -20.12
N LYS A 117 32.02 13.16 -21.02
CA LYS A 117 33.03 13.90 -21.80
C LYS A 117 33.97 14.71 -20.91
N ALA A 118 33.44 15.36 -19.86
CA ALA A 118 34.26 16.11 -18.90
C ALA A 118 35.19 15.18 -18.11
N LYS A 119 34.71 14.00 -17.72
CA LYS A 119 35.51 12.98 -17.05
C LYS A 119 36.66 12.50 -17.94
N GLU A 120 36.36 12.12 -19.19
CA GLU A 120 37.36 11.70 -20.18
C GLU A 120 38.41 12.78 -20.46
N ALA A 121 38.01 14.07 -20.43
CA ALA A 121 38.95 15.19 -20.56
C ALA A 121 39.81 15.43 -19.30
N SER A 122 39.32 15.06 -18.12
CA SER A 122 40.04 15.25 -16.85
C SER A 122 41.10 14.19 -16.55
N GLU A 123 40.89 12.95 -17.02
CA GLU A 123 41.86 11.84 -16.87
C GLU A 123 43.27 12.14 -17.41
N PRO A 124 43.46 12.63 -18.65
CA PRO A 124 44.79 12.95 -19.16
C PRO A 124 45.44 14.14 -18.42
N LEU A 125 44.65 15.08 -17.90
CA LEU A 125 45.17 16.18 -17.08
C LEU A 125 45.70 15.67 -15.73
N LEU A 126 45.04 14.69 -15.14
CA LEU A 126 45.46 14.06 -13.88
C LEU A 126 46.78 13.30 -14.07
N VAL A 127 46.91 12.55 -15.17
CA VAL A 127 48.15 11.87 -15.54
C VAL A 127 49.29 12.87 -15.76
N SER A 128 49.02 13.98 -16.48
CA SER A 128 50.03 15.02 -16.69
C SER A 128 50.44 15.71 -15.38
N LEU A 129 49.50 15.90 -14.44
CA LEU A 129 49.80 16.45 -13.12
C LEU A 129 50.69 15.51 -12.30
N GLU A 130 50.42 14.21 -12.32
CA GLU A 130 51.27 13.20 -11.67
C GLU A 130 52.69 13.17 -12.26
N GLU A 131 52.80 13.29 -13.59
CA GLU A 131 54.09 13.37 -14.27
C GLU A 131 54.88 14.62 -13.84
N LEU A 132 54.23 15.79 -13.82
CA LEU A 132 54.84 17.04 -13.34
C LEU A 132 55.25 16.96 -11.86
N LEU A 133 54.46 16.28 -11.01
CA LEU A 133 54.80 16.07 -9.60
C LEU A 133 56.06 15.20 -9.47
N SER A 134 56.15 14.14 -10.30
CA SER A 134 57.34 13.29 -10.36
C SER A 134 58.56 14.05 -10.87
N GLU A 135 58.40 14.96 -11.84
CA GLU A 135 59.48 15.79 -12.35
C GLU A 135 59.96 16.80 -11.31
N LYS A 136 59.04 17.42 -10.56
CA LYS A 136 59.36 18.31 -9.45
C LYS A 136 60.25 17.62 -8.41
N SER A 137 59.87 16.43 -7.96
CA SER A 137 60.69 15.67 -6.98
C SER A 137 62.08 15.32 -7.53
N ARG A 138 62.20 14.99 -8.82
CA ARG A 138 63.51 14.79 -9.47
C ARG A 138 64.32 16.08 -9.52
N LEU A 139 63.67 17.22 -9.72
CA LEU A 139 64.33 18.52 -9.75
C LEU A 139 64.82 18.93 -8.36
N GLU A 140 64.05 18.69 -7.30
CA GLU A 140 64.48 18.89 -5.91
C GLU A 140 65.77 18.12 -5.60
N VAL A 141 65.86 16.84 -5.99
CA VAL A 141 67.08 16.03 -5.84
C VAL A 141 68.26 16.61 -6.64
N LYS A 142 68.01 17.12 -7.86
CA LYS A 142 69.06 17.78 -8.66
C LYS A 142 69.53 19.09 -8.02
N VAL A 143 68.63 19.85 -7.41
CA VAL A 143 68.97 21.09 -6.70
C VAL A 143 69.82 20.78 -5.47
N GLU A 144 69.48 19.75 -4.69
CA GLU A 144 70.32 19.29 -3.58
C GLU A 144 71.73 18.87 -4.05
N GLN A 145 71.81 18.15 -5.17
CA GLN A 145 73.10 17.79 -5.77
C GLN A 145 73.89 19.03 -6.21
N ILE A 146 73.25 20.05 -6.78
CA ILE A 146 73.90 21.31 -7.16
C ILE A 146 74.39 22.06 -5.92
N ILE A 147 73.62 22.09 -4.83
CA ILE A 147 74.03 22.71 -3.56
C ILE A 147 75.25 21.99 -3.01
N SER A 148 75.25 20.65 -2.98
CA SER A 148 76.42 19.87 -2.56
C SER A 148 77.65 20.14 -3.45
N LEU A 149 77.48 20.19 -4.77
CA LEU A 149 78.57 20.52 -5.69
C LEU A 149 79.06 21.96 -5.50
N TYR A 150 78.16 22.90 -5.18
CA TYR A 150 78.52 24.27 -4.86
C TYR A 150 79.34 24.34 -3.57
N ASP A 151 78.95 23.63 -2.52
CA ASP A 151 79.72 23.55 -1.27
C ASP A 151 81.10 22.94 -1.49
N ASP A 152 81.20 21.91 -2.33
CA ASP A 152 82.48 21.33 -2.75
C ASP A 152 83.32 22.33 -3.53
N VAL A 153 82.73 23.09 -4.46
CA VAL A 153 83.41 24.14 -5.23
C VAL A 153 83.86 25.27 -4.32
N VAL A 154 83.04 25.74 -3.37
CA VAL A 154 83.41 26.74 -2.38
C VAL A 154 84.52 26.20 -1.47
N GLY A 155 84.47 24.92 -1.09
CA GLY A 155 85.53 24.24 -0.35
C GLY A 155 86.84 24.16 -1.14
N MET A 156 86.77 23.80 -2.42
CA MET A 156 87.89 23.79 -3.36
C MET A 156 88.43 25.19 -3.62
N GLU A 157 87.56 26.19 -3.72
CA GLU A 157 87.93 27.58 -3.90
C GLU A 157 88.60 28.13 -2.63
N LYS A 158 88.08 27.84 -1.43
CA LYS A 158 88.75 28.15 -0.16
C LYS A 158 90.14 27.50 -0.10
N LYS A 159 90.26 26.22 -0.49
CA LYS A 159 91.56 25.53 -0.60
C LYS A 159 92.46 26.17 -1.67
N SER A 160 91.91 26.56 -2.81
CA SER A 160 92.64 27.18 -3.91
C SER A 160 93.09 28.60 -3.56
N ARG A 161 92.27 29.39 -2.86
CA ARG A 161 92.62 30.69 -2.27
C ARG A 161 93.64 30.53 -1.15
N LEU A 162 93.56 29.48 -0.33
CA LEU A 162 94.59 29.15 0.67
C LEU A 162 95.92 28.81 -0.03
N LEU A 163 95.91 27.99 -1.07
CA LEU A 163 97.09 27.67 -1.87
C LEU A 163 97.63 28.88 -2.62
N LEU A 164 96.76 29.73 -3.16
CA LEU A 164 97.12 30.98 -3.82
C LEU A 164 97.66 31.98 -2.81
N SER A 165 97.11 32.05 -1.60
CA SER A 165 97.63 32.84 -0.49
C SER A 165 98.96 32.27 -0.01
N GLN A 166 99.16 30.95 0.01
CA GLN A 166 100.44 30.33 0.35
C GLN A 166 101.49 30.61 -0.73
N MET A 167 101.11 30.54 -2.02
CA MET A 167 101.94 30.94 -3.17
C MET A 167 102.22 32.44 -3.18
N ALA A 168 101.23 33.27 -2.81
CA ALA A 168 101.35 34.70 -2.69
C ALA A 168 102.16 35.09 -1.46
N VAL A 169 102.11 34.36 -0.35
CA VAL A 169 102.98 34.52 0.84
C VAL A 169 104.40 34.04 0.54
N THR A 170 104.60 33.02 -0.30
CA THR A 170 105.97 32.69 -0.78
C THR A 170 106.50 33.76 -1.75
N LYS A 171 105.63 34.34 -2.60
CA LYS A 171 105.95 35.44 -3.51
C LYS A 171 106.09 36.80 -2.81
N ASN A 172 105.31 37.06 -1.77
CA ASN A 172 105.32 38.28 -0.96
C ASN A 172 106.31 38.17 0.19
N SER A 173 106.65 37.02 0.76
CA SER A 173 107.87 36.89 1.58
C SER A 173 109.11 37.33 0.79
N THR A 174 109.11 37.09 -0.53
CA THR A 174 110.13 37.56 -1.48
C THR A 174 110.01 39.06 -1.86
N LYS A 175 108.85 39.73 -1.64
CA LYS A 175 108.56 41.13 -2.07
C LYS A 175 108.25 42.11 -0.92
N GLU A 176 107.66 41.65 0.18
CA GLU A 176 107.55 42.29 1.50
C GLU A 176 108.93 42.41 2.18
N MET A 177 109.91 41.55 1.88
CA MET A 177 111.31 41.87 2.22
C MET A 177 111.80 43.18 1.57
N HIS A 178 111.09 43.70 0.56
CA HIS A 178 111.40 44.95 -0.15
C HIS A 178 110.42 46.09 0.18
N ASP A 179 109.11 45.89 0.13
CA ASP A 179 108.11 46.97 0.28
C ASP A 179 107.54 47.12 1.71
N SER A 180 107.74 46.12 2.59
CA SER A 180 107.40 46.20 4.01
C SER A 180 108.55 46.71 4.90
N ILE A 181 109.57 47.37 4.31
CA ILE A 181 110.56 48.12 5.11
C ILE A 181 110.13 49.57 5.35
N PHE A 182 109.52 50.31 4.42
CA PHE A 182 109.44 51.77 4.66
C PHE A 182 108.17 52.54 4.39
N GLY A 183 107.19 52.03 3.65
CA GLY A 183 106.13 52.94 3.23
C GLY A 183 106.65 54.20 2.49
N TYR A 184 105.69 55.02 2.11
CA TYR A 184 105.80 56.20 1.28
C TYR A 184 105.77 57.59 1.89
N ASN A 185 106.80 58.42 1.78
CA ASN A 185 106.59 59.88 1.91
C ASN A 185 106.50 60.49 0.51
N THR A 186 105.43 61.22 0.22
CA THR A 186 105.35 62.10 -0.96
C THR A 186 105.41 63.57 -0.50
N PRO A 187 106.16 64.45 -1.19
CA PRO A 187 106.24 65.86 -0.83
C PRO A 187 104.89 66.56 -1.07
N GLY A 188 104.48 67.41 -0.14
CA GLY A 188 103.45 68.42 -0.39
C GLY A 188 104.09 69.63 -1.08
N ASP A 189 103.45 70.14 -2.12
CA ASP A 189 103.76 71.42 -2.73
C ASP A 189 103.45 72.56 -1.76
N SER A 190 104.45 73.02 -0.99
CA SER A 190 104.69 74.43 -0.66
C SER A 190 105.94 74.58 0.21
N GLU A 191 106.79 75.53 -0.16
CA GLU A 191 108.01 75.87 0.59
C GLU A 191 107.71 76.19 2.06
N GLY A 192 108.30 75.40 2.97
CA GLY A 192 108.72 75.87 4.28
C GLY A 192 107.72 75.80 5.44
N SER A 193 107.26 74.61 5.82
CA SER A 193 107.07 74.18 7.23
C SER A 193 106.60 72.73 7.26
N GLY A 194 107.34 71.85 7.95
CA GLY A 194 107.19 70.40 7.86
C GLY A 194 106.12 69.80 8.76
N GLU A 195 104.97 69.47 8.17
CA GLU A 195 103.99 68.53 8.73
C GLU A 195 103.69 67.44 7.68
N SER A 196 104.06 66.19 7.97
CA SER A 196 103.88 65.03 7.09
C SER A 196 102.49 64.42 7.30
N VAL A 197 101.66 64.40 6.26
CA VAL A 197 100.39 63.64 6.29
C VAL A 197 100.68 62.18 5.96
N ARG A 198 100.60 61.32 6.99
CA ARG A 198 100.75 59.87 6.88
C ARG A 198 99.53 59.30 6.15
N VAL A 199 99.73 58.76 4.95
CA VAL A 199 98.66 58.07 4.22
C VAL A 199 98.45 56.70 4.85
N GLU A 200 97.27 56.49 5.42
CA GLU A 200 96.84 55.22 6.03
C GLU A 200 96.73 54.10 4.98
N GLY A 201 97.15 52.91 5.40
CA GLY A 201 97.25 51.74 4.53
C GLY A 201 95.91 51.08 4.27
N LEU A 202 95.86 50.32 3.18
CA LEU A 202 94.70 49.56 2.69
C LEU A 202 94.01 48.62 3.71
N LYS A 203 94.58 48.43 4.90
CA LYS A 203 94.01 47.60 5.97
C LYS A 203 92.73 48.20 6.57
N GLU A 204 92.67 49.52 6.71
CA GLU A 204 91.68 50.18 7.59
C GLU A 204 90.32 50.43 6.91
N LYS A 205 90.30 50.63 5.58
CA LYS A 205 89.05 50.82 4.80
C LYS A 205 88.24 49.54 4.54
N LEU A 206 88.87 48.37 4.69
CA LEU A 206 88.22 47.09 4.40
C LEU A 206 87.37 46.60 5.59
N ASP A 207 87.81 46.88 6.82
CA ASP A 207 87.12 46.44 8.05
C ASP A 207 85.74 47.12 8.22
N ASP A 208 85.58 48.38 7.84
CA ASP A 208 84.30 49.12 7.97
C ASP A 208 83.18 48.59 7.07
N SER A 209 83.49 48.07 5.88
CA SER A 209 82.48 47.55 4.95
C SER A 209 81.93 46.18 5.37
N TYR A 210 82.70 45.41 6.13
CA TYR A 210 82.26 44.10 6.64
C TYR A 210 81.23 44.26 7.78
N LEU A 211 81.43 45.26 8.66
CA LEU A 211 80.52 45.53 9.78
C LEU A 211 79.12 45.98 9.33
N GLU A 212 79.01 46.69 8.20
CA GLU A 212 77.71 47.14 7.67
C GLU A 212 76.89 46.00 7.04
N ILE A 213 77.55 45.00 6.45
CA ILE A 213 76.90 43.85 5.82
C ILE A 213 76.38 42.88 6.88
N GLU A 214 77.16 42.66 7.95
CA GLU A 214 76.78 41.80 9.07
C GLU A 214 75.49 42.32 9.75
N SER A 215 75.43 43.63 10.00
CA SER A 215 74.24 44.27 10.58
C SER A 215 72.97 44.15 9.71
N LYS A 216 73.11 44.09 8.38
CA LYS A 216 71.96 43.93 7.46
C LYS A 216 71.47 42.48 7.39
N ILE A 217 72.36 41.50 7.60
CA ILE A 217 72.02 40.07 7.63
C ILE A 217 71.23 39.76 8.91
N ASP A 218 71.62 40.33 10.04
CA ASP A 218 70.92 40.14 11.31
C ASP A 218 69.47 40.65 11.25
N LEU A 219 69.27 41.87 10.72
CA LEU A 219 67.92 42.45 10.56
C LEU A 219 67.01 41.63 9.61
N LEU A 220 67.58 41.02 8.57
CA LEU A 220 66.83 40.21 7.63
C LEU A 220 66.42 38.87 8.25
N THR A 221 67.30 38.29 9.09
CA THR A 221 67.05 37.04 9.81
C THR A 221 65.90 37.22 10.80
N ASP A 222 65.92 38.31 11.58
CA ASP A 222 64.84 38.63 12.53
C ASP A 222 63.48 38.80 11.82
N SER A 223 63.46 39.47 10.66
CA SER A 223 62.23 39.64 9.88
C SER A 223 61.70 38.32 9.29
N PHE A 224 62.57 37.36 8.99
CA PHE A 224 62.18 36.06 8.44
C PHE A 224 61.57 35.17 9.53
N ASP A 225 62.18 35.16 10.72
CA ASP A 225 61.66 34.43 11.88
C ASP A 225 60.25 34.91 12.29
N ASP A 226 60.00 36.21 12.23
CA ASP A 226 58.68 36.79 12.50
C ASP A 226 57.65 36.42 11.43
N PHE A 227 58.06 36.35 10.16
CA PHE A 227 57.19 35.88 9.07
C PHE A 227 56.81 34.40 9.24
N GLU A 228 57.79 33.54 9.55
CA GLU A 228 57.56 32.10 9.76
C GLU A 228 56.59 31.83 10.92
N LYS A 229 56.77 32.54 12.04
CA LYS A 229 55.86 32.45 13.19
C LYS A 229 54.43 32.86 12.86
N ASN A 230 54.25 33.89 12.03
CA ASN A 230 52.92 34.36 11.64
C ASN A 230 52.26 33.42 10.64
N ALA A 231 52.99 32.95 9.62
CA ALA A 231 52.48 31.98 8.64
C ALA A 231 52.02 30.68 9.33
N ASN A 232 52.80 30.15 10.27
CA ASN A 232 52.43 28.95 11.01
C ASN A 232 51.17 29.16 11.89
N LYS A 233 51.01 30.31 12.52
CA LYS A 233 49.79 30.64 13.28
C LYS A 233 48.56 30.69 12.39
N ASP A 234 48.67 31.25 11.19
CA ASP A 234 47.54 31.36 10.26
C ASP A 234 47.15 30.01 9.67
N VAL A 235 48.12 29.16 9.33
CA VAL A 235 47.88 27.78 8.89
C VAL A 235 47.20 26.97 9.99
N GLN A 236 47.65 27.08 11.24
CA GLN A 236 47.02 26.39 12.38
C GLN A 236 45.58 26.86 12.62
N LYS A 237 45.31 28.17 12.54
CA LYS A 237 43.95 28.70 12.67
C LYS A 237 43.03 28.18 11.56
N LEU A 238 43.51 28.16 10.31
CA LEU A 238 42.73 27.66 9.17
C LEU A 238 42.44 26.16 9.30
N HIS A 239 43.43 25.38 9.75
CA HIS A 239 43.25 23.95 10.00
C HIS A 239 42.20 23.69 11.09
N ASN A 240 42.27 24.41 12.21
CA ASN A 240 41.30 24.26 13.31
C ASN A 240 39.88 24.68 12.89
N ASP A 241 39.72 25.81 12.18
CA ASP A 241 38.40 26.27 11.71
C ASP A 241 37.79 25.31 10.67
N ALA A 242 38.62 24.73 9.79
CA ALA A 242 38.16 23.70 8.85
C ALA A 242 37.72 22.42 9.58
N ASN A 243 38.47 22.00 10.60
CA ASN A 243 38.16 20.80 11.38
C ASN A 243 36.88 20.98 12.19
N ASP A 244 36.70 22.12 12.86
CA ASP A 244 35.48 22.45 13.62
C ASP A 244 34.23 22.47 12.73
N LYS A 245 34.35 23.00 11.49
CA LYS A 245 33.26 22.99 10.51
C LYS A 245 32.92 21.57 10.06
N TYR A 246 33.94 20.73 9.86
CA TYR A 246 33.75 19.35 9.44
C TYR A 246 33.13 18.49 10.55
N GLU A 247 33.57 18.64 11.80
CA GLU A 247 32.97 17.96 12.95
C GLU A 247 31.51 18.37 13.17
N LYS A 248 31.19 19.66 13.03
CA LYS A 248 29.79 20.13 13.07
C LYS A 248 28.94 19.51 11.97
N TYR A 249 29.44 19.47 10.74
CA TYR A 249 28.73 18.85 9.62
C TYR A 249 28.50 17.35 9.83
N LEU A 250 29.49 16.64 10.37
CA LEU A 250 29.35 15.22 10.73
C LEU A 250 28.30 15.02 11.83
N SER A 251 28.30 15.86 12.86
CA SER A 251 27.30 15.83 13.93
C SER A 251 25.89 16.07 13.37
N ASP A 252 25.70 17.11 12.56
CA ASP A 252 24.42 17.43 11.94
C ASP A 252 23.92 16.30 11.02
N CYS A 253 24.82 15.70 10.23
CA CYS A 253 24.50 14.52 9.42
C CYS A 253 24.04 13.33 10.29
N ASN A 254 24.72 13.08 11.41
CA ASN A 254 24.39 11.97 12.29
C ASN A 254 23.06 12.21 13.04
N ASP A 255 22.81 13.44 13.48
CA ASP A 255 21.58 13.84 14.15
C ASP A 255 20.38 13.77 13.19
N THR A 256 20.55 14.26 11.96
CA THR A 256 19.50 14.15 10.93
C THR A 256 19.24 12.70 10.53
N PHE A 257 20.28 11.89 10.33
CA PHE A 257 20.15 10.47 10.00
C PHE A 257 19.45 9.69 11.12
N SER A 258 19.88 9.86 12.37
CA SER A 258 19.27 9.20 13.53
C SER A 258 17.82 9.66 13.74
N GLY A 259 17.53 10.94 13.52
CA GLY A 259 16.17 11.48 13.53
C GLY A 259 15.27 10.87 12.45
N VAL A 260 15.77 10.71 11.22
CA VAL A 260 15.06 10.04 10.12
C VAL A 260 14.82 8.57 10.44
N VAL A 261 15.86 7.83 10.89
CA VAL A 261 15.73 6.41 11.26
C VAL A 261 14.72 6.21 12.38
N THR A 262 14.69 7.11 13.38
CA THR A 262 13.72 7.05 14.48
C THR A 262 12.29 7.27 13.99
N LYS A 263 12.07 8.25 13.11
CA LYS A 263 10.77 8.46 12.45
C LYS A 263 10.35 7.26 11.60
N LEU A 264 11.29 6.69 10.83
CA LEU A 264 11.03 5.53 9.97
C LEU A 264 10.64 4.29 10.79
N LYS A 265 11.34 4.03 11.90
CA LYS A 265 11.00 2.97 12.86
C LYS A 265 9.67 3.21 13.59
N GLY A 266 9.29 4.48 13.80
CA GLY A 266 7.98 4.83 14.37
C GLY A 266 6.82 4.64 13.40
N LEU A 267 7.02 4.96 12.12
CA LEU A 267 5.98 4.88 11.07
C LEU A 267 5.79 3.46 10.51
N LEU A 268 6.81 2.59 10.57
CA LEU A 268 6.75 1.24 10.01
C LEU A 268 5.67 0.33 10.65
N PRO A 269 5.54 0.25 11.99
CA PRO A 269 4.52 -0.57 12.62
C PRO A 269 3.11 -0.08 12.27
N GLU A 270 2.90 1.24 12.29
CA GLU A 270 1.63 1.90 12.00
C GLU A 270 1.21 1.69 10.53
N ALA A 271 2.13 1.88 9.59
CA ALA A 271 1.89 1.63 8.17
C ALA A 271 1.63 0.14 7.86
N LEU A 272 2.33 -0.78 8.54
CA LEU A 272 2.15 -2.22 8.37
C LEU A 272 0.79 -2.68 8.93
N THR A 273 0.39 -2.20 10.11
CA THR A 273 -0.90 -2.57 10.72
C THR A 273 -2.08 -1.95 9.99
N ALA A 274 -1.97 -0.69 9.56
CA ALA A 274 -2.98 -0.05 8.73
C ALA A 274 -3.12 -0.74 7.37
N GLY A 275 -1.99 -1.11 6.75
CA GLY A 275 -1.95 -1.85 5.50
C GLY A 275 -2.60 -3.24 5.61
N LEU A 276 -2.27 -4.00 6.67
CA LEU A 276 -2.88 -5.31 6.94
C LEU A 276 -4.37 -5.20 7.27
N ALA A 277 -4.78 -4.24 8.10
CA ALA A 277 -6.18 -4.02 8.44
C ALA A 277 -7.03 -3.69 7.21
N SER A 278 -6.52 -2.80 6.34
CA SER A 278 -7.17 -2.46 5.06
C SER A 278 -7.25 -3.66 4.11
N ALA A 279 -6.19 -4.47 4.04
CA ALA A 279 -6.19 -5.70 3.24
C ALA A 279 -7.24 -6.71 3.74
N TYR A 280 -7.38 -6.90 5.06
CA TYR A 280 -8.40 -7.76 5.64
C TYR A 280 -9.82 -7.23 5.44
N GLU A 281 -10.03 -5.93 5.53
CA GLU A 281 -11.33 -5.29 5.24
C GLU A 281 -11.73 -5.44 3.77
N LYS A 282 -10.77 -5.26 2.85
CA LYS A 282 -10.96 -5.51 1.42
C LYS A 282 -11.27 -6.98 1.12
N LYS A 283 -10.61 -7.92 1.80
CA LYS A 283 -10.93 -9.35 1.67
C LYS A 283 -12.32 -9.67 2.24
N THR A 284 -12.66 -9.12 3.39
CA THR A 284 -13.98 -9.28 4.01
C THR A 284 -15.11 -8.77 3.11
N SER A 285 -14.95 -7.59 2.51
CA SER A 285 -15.93 -7.04 1.56
C SER A 285 -16.06 -7.85 0.28
N THR A 286 -14.94 -8.36 -0.25
CA THR A 286 -14.96 -9.27 -1.42
C THR A 286 -15.70 -10.57 -1.11
N GLU A 287 -15.42 -11.19 0.04
CA GLU A 287 -16.10 -12.42 0.49
C GLU A 287 -17.58 -12.20 0.81
N LEU A 288 -17.98 -11.00 1.24
CA LEU A 288 -19.39 -10.65 1.40
C LEU A 288 -20.13 -10.68 0.06
N VAL A 289 -19.51 -10.17 -1.01
CA VAL A 289 -20.07 -10.26 -2.37
C VAL A 289 -20.20 -11.73 -2.78
N GLU A 290 -19.16 -12.54 -2.61
CA GLU A 290 -19.19 -13.98 -2.91
C GLU A 290 -20.25 -14.74 -2.09
N LEU A 291 -20.39 -14.43 -0.80
CA LEU A 291 -21.43 -15.00 0.06
C LEU A 291 -22.83 -14.68 -0.48
N THR A 292 -23.08 -13.45 -0.93
CA THR A 292 -24.36 -13.09 -1.55
C THR A 292 -24.58 -13.80 -2.89
N ASN A 293 -23.52 -14.00 -3.67
CA ASN A 293 -23.58 -14.76 -4.92
C ASN A 293 -23.91 -16.22 -4.66
N HIS A 294 -23.20 -16.88 -3.73
CA HIS A 294 -23.48 -18.26 -3.32
C HIS A 294 -24.90 -18.42 -2.76
N LYS A 295 -25.40 -17.45 -1.97
CA LYS A 295 -26.78 -17.44 -1.48
C LYS A 295 -27.80 -17.34 -2.63
N LYS A 296 -27.55 -16.47 -3.62
CA LYS A 296 -28.40 -16.35 -4.81
C LYS A 296 -28.38 -17.63 -5.64
N THR A 297 -27.21 -18.22 -5.86
CA THR A 297 -27.06 -19.48 -6.58
C THR A 297 -27.79 -20.62 -5.87
N PHE A 298 -27.63 -20.73 -4.54
CA PHE A 298 -28.36 -21.71 -3.73
C PHE A 298 -29.88 -21.55 -3.89
N ASN A 299 -30.40 -20.33 -3.73
CA ASN A 299 -31.83 -20.07 -3.91
C ASN A 299 -32.31 -20.41 -5.33
N ARG A 300 -31.55 -20.08 -6.37
CA ARG A 300 -31.86 -20.45 -7.76
C ARG A 300 -31.89 -21.97 -7.95
N SER A 301 -30.99 -22.71 -7.32
CA SER A 301 -30.99 -24.17 -7.36
C SER A 301 -32.21 -24.76 -6.64
N ILE A 302 -32.64 -24.19 -5.51
CA ILE A 302 -33.88 -24.60 -4.83
C ILE A 302 -35.10 -24.34 -5.73
N PHE A 303 -35.20 -23.16 -6.36
CA PHE A 303 -36.25 -22.89 -7.33
C PHE A 303 -36.21 -23.87 -8.51
N GLY A 304 -35.01 -24.21 -9.00
CA GLY A 304 -34.83 -25.24 -10.02
C GLY A 304 -35.36 -26.61 -9.59
N LEU A 305 -35.05 -27.05 -8.35
CA LEU A 305 -35.58 -28.30 -7.80
C LEU A 305 -37.10 -28.29 -7.69
N VAL A 306 -37.69 -27.20 -7.20
CA VAL A 306 -39.15 -27.06 -7.13
C VAL A 306 -39.77 -27.15 -8.52
N PHE A 307 -39.18 -26.50 -9.53
CA PHE A 307 -39.66 -26.55 -10.91
C PHE A 307 -39.60 -27.98 -11.49
N ILE A 308 -38.49 -28.68 -11.25
CA ILE A 308 -38.31 -30.08 -11.69
C ILE A 308 -39.27 -31.01 -10.96
N SER A 309 -39.55 -30.78 -9.68
CA SER A 309 -40.52 -31.57 -8.90
C SER A 309 -41.97 -31.38 -9.35
N ILE A 310 -42.31 -30.25 -9.97
CA ILE A 310 -43.64 -29.99 -10.53
C ILE A 310 -43.84 -30.69 -11.88
N LEU A 311 -42.75 -30.96 -12.62
CA LEU A 311 -42.76 -31.53 -13.96
C LEU A 311 -43.51 -32.89 -14.06
N PRO A 312 -43.28 -33.87 -13.18
CA PRO A 312 -44.06 -35.11 -13.14
C PRO A 312 -45.56 -34.90 -12.95
N PHE A 313 -45.94 -33.93 -12.13
CA PHE A 313 -47.35 -33.60 -11.88
C PHE A 313 -47.98 -32.93 -13.10
N ALA A 314 -47.25 -32.01 -13.75
CA ALA A 314 -47.67 -31.34 -14.98
C ALA A 314 -47.86 -32.32 -16.16
N ILE A 315 -46.93 -33.27 -16.34
CA ILE A 315 -47.03 -34.31 -17.38
C ILE A 315 -48.27 -35.18 -17.15
N ASN A 316 -48.53 -35.59 -15.90
CA ASN A 316 -49.69 -36.42 -15.57
C ASN A 316 -51.03 -35.69 -15.74
N THR A 317 -51.10 -34.40 -15.38
CA THR A 317 -52.30 -33.57 -15.62
C THR A 317 -52.58 -33.38 -17.11
N VAL A 318 -51.56 -33.15 -17.94
CA VAL A 318 -51.73 -33.08 -19.40
C VAL A 318 -52.18 -34.42 -19.99
N ARG A 319 -51.68 -35.55 -19.46
CA ARG A 319 -52.06 -36.90 -19.89
C ARG A 319 -53.54 -37.20 -19.56
N LEU A 320 -54.03 -36.73 -18.42
CA LEU A 320 -55.42 -36.84 -17.99
C LEU A 320 -56.37 -36.02 -18.88
N ILE A 321 -55.97 -34.80 -19.26
CA ILE A 321 -56.77 -33.92 -20.13
C ILE A 321 -56.88 -34.49 -21.56
N LYS A 322 -55.81 -35.12 -22.08
CA LYS A 322 -55.80 -35.67 -23.44
C LYS A 322 -56.50 -37.02 -23.58
N ASN A 323 -56.53 -37.84 -22.53
CA ASN A 323 -57.13 -39.18 -22.54
C ASN A 323 -58.04 -39.36 -21.31
N PRO A 324 -59.34 -39.04 -21.41
CA PRO A 324 -60.29 -39.08 -20.29
C PRO A 324 -60.57 -40.50 -19.76
N GLU A 325 -60.27 -41.53 -20.54
CA GLU A 325 -60.53 -42.95 -20.19
C GLU A 325 -59.44 -43.57 -19.30
N LEU A 326 -58.36 -42.84 -19.00
CA LEU A 326 -57.31 -43.33 -18.10
C LEU A 326 -57.81 -43.33 -16.65
N GLU A 327 -57.94 -44.54 -16.08
CA GLU A 327 -58.16 -44.69 -14.64
C GLU A 327 -57.06 -43.99 -13.83
N ILE A 328 -57.47 -43.15 -12.87
CA ILE A 328 -56.59 -42.46 -11.92
C ILE A 328 -55.62 -43.43 -11.23
N LEU A 329 -56.05 -44.69 -11.06
CA LEU A 329 -55.30 -45.76 -10.41
C LEU A 329 -54.05 -46.18 -11.22
N ASN A 330 -54.13 -46.20 -12.54
CA ASN A 330 -52.98 -46.49 -13.40
C ASN A 330 -51.99 -45.33 -13.43
N LEU A 331 -52.48 -44.09 -13.33
CA LEU A 331 -51.66 -42.88 -13.25
C LEU A 331 -50.80 -42.83 -11.97
N ILE A 332 -51.38 -43.23 -10.84
CA ILE A 332 -50.66 -43.31 -9.55
C ILE A 332 -49.60 -44.42 -9.58
N LYS A 333 -49.90 -45.54 -10.25
CA LYS A 333 -48.97 -46.66 -10.39
C LYS A 333 -47.77 -46.35 -11.29
N ASP A 334 -47.93 -45.47 -12.27
CA ASP A 334 -46.88 -45.02 -13.19
C ASP A 334 -46.03 -43.87 -12.62
N MET A 335 -46.51 -43.18 -11.58
CA MET A 335 -45.83 -42.03 -10.98
C MET A 335 -44.40 -42.32 -10.48
N PRO A 336 -44.11 -43.46 -9.80
CA PRO A 336 -42.75 -43.80 -9.38
C PRO A 336 -41.78 -43.99 -10.55
N TYR A 337 -42.23 -44.61 -11.64
CA TYR A 337 -41.42 -44.82 -12.84
C TYR A 337 -41.08 -43.49 -13.52
N LEU A 338 -42.03 -42.56 -13.55
CA LEU A 338 -41.85 -41.23 -14.14
C LEU A 338 -40.89 -40.36 -13.31
N VAL A 339 -40.94 -40.46 -11.98
CA VAL A 339 -39.96 -39.82 -11.08
C VAL A 339 -38.57 -40.43 -11.26
N PHE A 340 -38.45 -41.76 -11.35
CA PHE A 340 -37.17 -42.46 -11.53
C PHE A 340 -36.54 -42.13 -12.90
N SER A 341 -37.34 -42.03 -13.96
CA SER A 341 -36.90 -41.61 -15.28
C SER A 341 -36.34 -40.18 -15.32
N MET A 342 -36.75 -39.32 -14.38
CA MET A 342 -36.27 -37.94 -14.28
C MET A 342 -35.11 -37.77 -13.28
N MET A 343 -34.67 -38.85 -12.60
CA MET A 343 -33.56 -38.82 -11.64
C MET A 343 -32.28 -38.18 -12.21
N PRO A 344 -31.85 -38.46 -13.46
CA PRO A 344 -30.67 -37.83 -14.06
C PRO A 344 -30.75 -36.30 -14.13
N LEU A 345 -31.96 -35.75 -14.13
CA LEU A 345 -32.20 -34.31 -14.20
C LEU A 345 -32.11 -33.63 -12.81
N TYR A 346 -32.35 -34.37 -11.72
CA TYR A 346 -32.20 -33.87 -10.35
C TYR A 346 -30.73 -33.80 -9.91
N ILE A 347 -29.88 -34.73 -10.37
CA ILE A 347 -28.48 -34.86 -9.93
C ILE A 347 -27.67 -33.58 -10.15
N PRO A 348 -27.66 -32.94 -11.34
CA PRO A 348 -26.91 -31.70 -11.56
C PRO A 348 -27.40 -30.53 -10.70
N VAL A 349 -28.71 -30.43 -10.48
CA VAL A 349 -29.27 -29.32 -9.69
C VAL A 349 -28.99 -29.49 -8.20
N LEU A 350 -29.06 -30.74 -7.70
CA LEU A 350 -28.63 -31.09 -6.35
C LEU A 350 -27.14 -30.83 -6.15
N TRP A 351 -26.29 -31.12 -7.15
CA TRP A 351 -24.87 -30.79 -7.10
C TRP A 351 -24.63 -29.30 -6.91
N ILE A 352 -25.27 -28.47 -7.73
CA ILE A 352 -25.13 -27.01 -7.66
C ILE A 352 -25.64 -26.49 -6.31
N ALA A 353 -26.79 -26.98 -5.82
CA ALA A 353 -27.33 -26.60 -4.52
C ALA A 353 -26.37 -26.97 -3.36
N TYR A 354 -25.86 -28.20 -3.39
CA TYR A 354 -24.95 -28.69 -2.37
C TYR A 354 -23.62 -27.91 -2.38
N SER A 355 -23.03 -27.72 -3.56
CA SER A 355 -21.79 -26.95 -3.75
C SER A 355 -21.95 -25.50 -3.28
N ALA A 356 -23.02 -24.82 -3.69
CA ALA A 356 -23.32 -23.45 -3.27
C ALA A 356 -23.50 -23.33 -1.74
N ASN A 357 -24.11 -24.32 -1.09
CA ASN A 357 -24.26 -24.35 0.36
C ASN A 357 -22.92 -24.58 1.10
N LYS A 358 -22.04 -25.42 0.55
CA LYS A 358 -20.67 -25.61 1.08
C LYS A 358 -19.87 -24.30 0.97
N SER A 359 -19.85 -23.69 -0.21
CA SER A 359 -19.15 -22.42 -0.43
C SER A 359 -19.72 -21.28 0.42
N TYR A 360 -21.05 -21.22 0.62
CA TYR A 360 -21.69 -20.25 1.52
C TYR A 360 -21.19 -20.36 2.96
N LYS A 361 -21.12 -21.59 3.51
CA LYS A 361 -20.61 -21.82 4.87
C LYS A 361 -19.13 -21.45 5.00
N LEU A 362 -18.35 -21.74 3.96
CA LEU A 362 -16.94 -21.39 3.91
C LEU A 362 -16.74 -19.87 3.90
N SER A 363 -17.41 -19.13 3.00
CA SER A 363 -17.32 -17.67 2.95
C SER A 363 -17.76 -17.02 4.26
N LYS A 364 -18.80 -17.53 4.93
CA LYS A 364 -19.23 -17.00 6.24
C LYS A 364 -18.11 -17.12 7.29
N ARG A 365 -17.46 -18.28 7.37
CA ARG A 365 -16.35 -18.49 8.29
C ARG A 365 -15.15 -17.61 7.94
N LEU A 366 -14.86 -17.49 6.64
CA LEU A 366 -13.73 -16.69 6.16
C LEU A 366 -13.93 -15.19 6.46
N ILE A 367 -15.18 -14.71 6.37
CA ILE A 367 -15.57 -13.36 6.81
C ILE A 367 -15.34 -13.17 8.31
N GLU A 368 -15.75 -14.14 9.15
CA GLU A 368 -15.55 -14.07 10.61
C GLU A 368 -14.05 -13.99 10.95
N GLU A 369 -13.20 -14.80 10.28
CA GLU A 369 -11.75 -14.82 10.48
C GLU A 369 -11.04 -13.55 9.97
N TYR A 370 -11.34 -13.10 8.75
CA TYR A 370 -10.74 -11.87 8.21
C TYR A 370 -11.20 -10.64 9.00
N SER A 371 -12.47 -10.58 9.41
CA SER A 371 -12.96 -9.51 10.27
C SER A 371 -12.25 -9.52 11.62
N HIS A 372 -12.07 -10.69 12.24
CA HIS A 372 -11.31 -10.83 13.48
C HIS A 372 -9.85 -10.37 13.32
N LYS A 373 -9.15 -10.80 12.26
CA LYS A 373 -7.77 -10.37 11.97
C LYS A 373 -7.67 -8.86 11.67
N GLY A 374 -8.67 -8.30 11.00
CA GLY A 374 -8.78 -6.85 10.76
C GLY A 374 -8.95 -6.06 12.05
N VAL A 375 -9.86 -6.50 12.94
CA VAL A 375 -10.07 -5.87 14.26
C VAL A 375 -8.82 -5.99 15.14
N VAL A 376 -8.18 -7.16 15.19
CA VAL A 376 -6.92 -7.34 15.93
C VAL A 376 -5.82 -6.41 15.42
N SER A 377 -5.72 -6.21 14.10
CA SER A 377 -4.74 -5.28 13.51
C SER A 377 -5.00 -3.82 13.89
N ARG A 378 -6.28 -3.39 13.93
CA ARG A 378 -6.67 -2.04 14.40
C ARG A 378 -6.47 -1.86 15.90
N THR A 379 -6.74 -2.91 16.69
CA THR A 379 -6.47 -2.89 18.14
C THR A 379 -4.98 -2.82 18.43
N PHE A 380 -4.15 -3.50 17.64
CA PHE A 380 -2.69 -3.38 17.72
C PHE A 380 -2.24 -1.95 17.47
N GLU A 381 -2.76 -1.28 16.44
CA GLU A 381 -2.43 0.11 16.13
C GLU A 381 -2.74 1.04 17.32
N GLY A 382 -3.94 0.93 17.90
CA GLY A 382 -4.31 1.70 19.09
C GLY A 382 -3.44 1.41 20.31
N LEU A 383 -3.11 0.14 20.57
CA LEU A 383 -2.25 -0.26 21.68
C LEU A 383 -0.78 0.12 21.45
N ALA A 384 -0.29 0.06 20.21
CA ALA A 384 1.05 0.48 19.84
C ALA A 384 1.22 2.00 20.06
N ASN A 385 0.20 2.79 19.74
CA ASN A 385 0.16 4.22 20.03
C ASN A 385 0.18 4.48 21.55
N GLN A 386 -0.67 3.78 22.32
CA GLN A 386 -0.70 3.90 23.78
C GLN A 386 0.64 3.49 24.43
N ILE A 387 1.29 2.41 23.97
CA ILE A 387 2.60 2.00 24.50
C ILE A 387 3.70 3.00 24.14
N SER A 388 3.57 3.70 23.01
CA SER A 388 4.52 4.75 22.60
C SER A 388 4.39 6.01 23.45
N GLU A 389 3.24 6.22 24.10
CA GLU A 389 2.99 7.32 25.04
C GLU A 389 3.48 7.03 26.47
N ILE A 390 3.89 5.79 26.78
CA ILE A 390 4.41 5.41 28.10
C ILE A 390 5.87 5.87 28.24
N GLU A 391 6.16 6.74 29.23
CA GLU A 391 7.49 7.31 29.47
C GLU A 391 8.55 6.28 29.93
N SER A 392 8.15 5.13 30.47
CA SER A 392 9.08 4.09 30.93
C SER A 392 9.64 3.26 29.77
N SER A 393 10.87 3.56 29.38
CA SER A 393 11.55 2.90 28.26
C SER A 393 11.62 1.38 28.37
N GLU A 394 11.78 0.80 29.56
CA GLU A 394 11.94 -0.66 29.73
C GLU A 394 10.60 -1.40 29.60
N LEU A 395 9.55 -0.94 30.29
CA LEU A 395 8.20 -1.50 30.21
C LEU A 395 7.59 -1.33 28.81
N SER A 396 7.85 -0.21 28.14
CA SER A 396 7.36 0.04 26.77
C SER A 396 7.98 -0.94 25.75
N ILE A 397 9.24 -1.33 25.92
CA ILE A 397 9.92 -2.31 25.05
C ILE A 397 9.37 -3.72 25.27
N GLU A 398 9.16 -4.13 26.53
CA GLU A 398 8.57 -5.43 26.86
C GLU A 398 7.15 -5.55 26.29
N LEU A 399 6.30 -4.55 26.53
CA LEU A 399 4.93 -4.51 26.03
C LEU A 399 4.87 -4.51 24.50
N ARG A 400 5.74 -3.75 23.81
CA ARG A 400 5.86 -3.80 22.34
C ARG A 400 6.24 -5.18 21.83
N THR A 401 7.17 -5.85 22.51
CA THR A 401 7.64 -7.19 22.13
C THR A 401 6.52 -8.22 22.30
N GLN A 402 5.80 -8.17 23.42
CA GLN A 402 4.67 -9.06 23.68
C GLN A 402 3.50 -8.81 22.71
N LEU A 403 3.23 -7.54 22.38
CA LEU A 403 2.21 -7.14 21.42
C LEU A 403 2.57 -7.63 20.00
N LEU A 404 3.83 -7.51 19.59
CA LEU A 404 4.32 -8.01 18.30
C LEU A 404 4.23 -9.54 18.22
N PHE A 405 4.58 -10.25 19.30
CA PHE A 405 4.42 -11.70 19.37
C PHE A 405 2.96 -12.12 19.23
N ASN A 406 2.02 -11.42 19.89
CA ASN A 406 0.59 -11.67 19.77
C ASN A 406 0.06 -11.37 18.35
N LEU A 407 0.57 -10.33 17.69
CA LEU A 407 0.21 -10.05 16.30
C LEU A 407 0.69 -11.17 15.37
N ILE A 408 1.94 -11.61 15.53
CA ILE A 408 2.51 -12.70 14.72
C ILE A 408 1.74 -13.99 14.95
N SER A 409 1.42 -14.34 16.20
CA SER A 409 0.68 -15.57 16.50
C SER A 409 -0.71 -15.57 15.85
N VAL A 410 -1.47 -14.47 15.94
CA VAL A 410 -2.79 -14.33 15.31
C VAL A 410 -2.71 -14.33 13.78
N ASN A 411 -1.65 -13.79 13.19
CA ASN A 411 -1.46 -13.77 11.73
C ASN A 411 -0.84 -15.07 11.17
N SER A 412 -0.13 -15.85 11.99
CA SER A 412 0.57 -17.08 11.57
C SER A 412 -0.36 -18.22 11.18
N GLU A 413 -1.59 -18.23 11.71
CA GLU A 413 -2.61 -19.19 11.30
C GLU A 413 -3.15 -18.83 9.92
N ASN A 414 -2.78 -19.64 8.93
CA ASN A 414 -3.21 -19.49 7.54
C ASN A 414 -4.71 -19.86 7.40
N PRO A 415 -5.56 -18.97 6.85
CA PRO A 415 -6.98 -19.26 6.58
C PRO A 415 -7.19 -20.45 5.62
N GLY A 416 -6.17 -20.83 4.84
CA GLY A 416 -6.15 -22.03 4.01
C GLY A 416 -6.33 -23.33 4.79
N LYS A 417 -5.98 -23.37 6.08
CA LYS A 417 -6.27 -24.54 6.96
C LYS A 417 -7.77 -24.83 7.07
N LEU A 418 -8.61 -23.80 6.90
CA LEU A 418 -10.07 -23.90 6.96
C LEU A 418 -10.69 -24.34 5.63
N ILE A 419 -9.94 -24.18 4.55
CA ILE A 419 -10.27 -24.68 3.21
C ILE A 419 -9.80 -26.15 3.12
N SER A 420 -8.69 -26.50 3.79
CA SER A 420 -8.09 -27.82 3.79
C SER A 420 -8.67 -28.76 4.86
N ASP A 421 -9.94 -29.13 4.71
CA ASP A 421 -10.35 -30.49 5.09
C ASP A 421 -10.01 -31.41 3.88
N TYR A 422 -8.77 -31.33 3.37
CA TYR A 422 -8.29 -31.91 2.10
C TYR A 422 -8.42 -33.45 2.05
N ASN A 423 -8.59 -34.08 3.20
CA ASN A 423 -8.85 -35.52 3.34
C ASN A 423 -10.32 -35.90 3.19
N LYS A 424 -11.24 -34.94 3.03
CA LYS A 424 -12.65 -35.20 2.74
C LYS A 424 -12.92 -34.83 1.30
N SER A 425 -13.22 -35.85 0.52
CA SER A 425 -13.63 -35.78 -0.88
C SER A 425 -14.65 -34.66 -1.11
N ASP A 426 -14.30 -33.72 -2.00
CA ASP A 426 -15.16 -32.62 -2.44
C ASP A 426 -16.38 -33.09 -3.26
N HIS A 427 -16.49 -34.41 -3.48
CA HIS A 427 -17.60 -35.03 -4.16
C HIS A 427 -18.85 -35.04 -3.25
N PRO A 428 -19.95 -34.36 -3.61
CA PRO A 428 -21.22 -34.33 -2.88
C PRO A 428 -21.76 -35.70 -2.53
N LEU A 429 -21.59 -36.70 -3.40
CA LEU A 429 -22.01 -38.08 -3.08
C LEU A 429 -21.13 -38.72 -2.01
N MET A 430 -19.82 -38.44 -2.00
CA MET A 430 -18.88 -39.04 -1.06
C MET A 430 -18.99 -38.35 0.31
N ASP A 431 -19.17 -37.03 0.36
CA ASP A 431 -19.48 -36.32 1.61
C ASP A 431 -20.88 -36.67 2.14
N ALA A 432 -21.86 -36.92 1.27
CA ALA A 432 -23.16 -37.45 1.68
C ALA A 432 -23.04 -38.89 2.22
N LEU A 433 -22.20 -39.73 1.61
CA LEU A 433 -21.91 -41.09 2.07
C LEU A 433 -21.22 -41.08 3.44
N ASP A 434 -20.23 -40.22 3.64
CA ASP A 434 -19.54 -40.04 4.93
C ASP A 434 -20.49 -39.50 6.01
N LYS A 435 -21.36 -38.55 5.68
CA LYS A 435 -22.41 -38.10 6.60
C LYS A 435 -23.45 -39.17 6.86
N SER A 436 -23.76 -40.02 5.88
CA SER A 436 -24.68 -41.15 6.05
C SER A 436 -24.10 -42.22 6.99
N SER A 437 -22.79 -42.48 6.95
CA SER A 437 -22.12 -43.39 7.89
C SER A 437 -22.07 -42.82 9.32
N GLN A 438 -21.84 -41.51 9.45
CA GLN A 438 -21.95 -40.80 10.73
C GLN A 438 -23.40 -40.78 11.25
N MET A 439 -24.38 -40.69 10.36
CA MET A 439 -25.80 -40.77 10.71
C MET A 439 -26.19 -42.19 11.13
N ALA A 440 -25.71 -43.24 10.44
CA ALA A 440 -25.91 -44.63 10.83
C ALA A 440 -25.32 -44.95 12.21
N SER A 441 -24.10 -44.46 12.49
CA SER A 441 -23.49 -44.59 13.82
C SER A 441 -24.21 -43.77 14.90
N SER A 442 -24.78 -42.61 14.55
CA SER A 442 -25.62 -41.81 15.44
C SER A 442 -26.98 -42.46 15.71
N LEU A 443 -27.57 -43.11 14.71
CA LEU A 443 -28.76 -43.97 14.85
C LEU A 443 -28.49 -45.18 15.73
N ALA A 444 -27.31 -45.80 15.61
CA ALA A 444 -26.87 -46.88 16.49
C ALA A 444 -26.67 -46.40 17.95
N LYS A 445 -26.26 -45.14 18.16
CA LYS A 445 -26.21 -44.50 19.49
C LYS A 445 -27.63 -44.18 20.01
N LEU A 446 -28.54 -43.74 19.14
CA LEU A 446 -29.95 -43.47 19.47
C LEU A 446 -30.72 -44.75 19.83
N ALA A 447 -30.36 -45.89 19.21
CA ALA A 447 -30.89 -47.21 19.54
C ALA A 447 -30.57 -47.66 20.97
N LYS A 448 -29.59 -47.03 21.64
CA LYS A 448 -29.24 -47.26 23.05
C LYS A 448 -30.06 -46.43 24.03
N ILE A 449 -30.92 -45.51 23.56
CA ILE A 449 -31.81 -44.71 24.41
C ILE A 449 -33.11 -45.50 24.65
N PRO A 450 -33.54 -45.71 25.92
CA PRO A 450 -34.76 -46.43 26.23
C PRO A 450 -36.00 -45.72 25.65
N GLY A 451 -36.84 -46.45 24.91
CA GLY A 451 -38.05 -45.94 24.25
C GLY A 451 -38.00 -45.92 22.71
N PHE A 452 -36.81 -45.81 22.10
CA PHE A 452 -36.64 -45.78 20.63
C PHE A 452 -35.97 -47.03 20.05
N SER A 453 -35.62 -48.01 20.88
CA SER A 453 -34.73 -49.12 20.49
C SER A 453 -35.29 -50.04 19.39
N LYS A 454 -36.60 -50.32 19.37
CA LYS A 454 -37.20 -51.21 18.35
C LYS A 454 -37.25 -50.58 16.96
N MET A 455 -37.58 -49.30 16.85
CA MET A 455 -37.61 -48.57 15.57
C MET A 455 -36.19 -48.27 15.07
N ALA A 456 -35.30 -47.84 15.97
CA ALA A 456 -33.91 -47.54 15.63
C ALA A 456 -33.12 -48.80 15.22
N LYS A 457 -33.38 -49.96 15.86
CA LYS A 457 -32.71 -51.23 15.50
C LYS A 457 -33.11 -51.74 14.12
N ASN A 458 -34.41 -51.74 13.79
CA ASN A 458 -34.88 -52.14 12.46
C ASN A 458 -34.37 -51.22 11.33
N LEU A 459 -34.20 -49.92 11.62
CA LEU A 459 -33.69 -48.95 10.65
C LEU A 459 -32.16 -49.04 10.51
N SER A 460 -31.44 -49.23 11.62
CA SER A 460 -29.99 -49.45 11.66
C SER A 460 -29.59 -50.74 10.95
N ASP A 461 -30.28 -51.86 11.22
CA ASP A 461 -29.98 -53.16 10.59
C ASP A 461 -30.23 -53.14 9.07
N LYS A 462 -31.23 -52.38 8.62
CA LYS A 462 -31.46 -52.15 7.17
C LYS A 462 -30.43 -51.20 6.56
N GLY A 463 -30.08 -50.11 7.26
CA GLY A 463 -29.08 -49.14 6.80
C GLY A 463 -27.69 -49.76 6.66
N GLN A 464 -27.26 -50.58 7.64
CA GLN A 464 -25.97 -51.26 7.61
C GLN A 464 -25.88 -52.26 6.45
N LYS A 465 -26.94 -53.04 6.21
CA LYS A 465 -27.00 -53.97 5.07
C LYS A 465 -26.89 -53.25 3.72
N ILE A 466 -27.48 -52.07 3.57
CA ILE A 466 -27.40 -51.29 2.33
C ILE A 466 -25.98 -50.73 2.12
N LEU A 467 -25.33 -50.23 3.18
CA LEU A 467 -23.95 -49.74 3.13
C LEU A 467 -22.94 -50.88 2.83
N ASP A 468 -23.14 -52.06 3.38
CA ASP A 468 -22.27 -53.23 3.11
C ASP A 468 -22.45 -53.76 1.67
N ILE A 469 -23.63 -53.59 1.08
CA ILE A 469 -23.90 -53.96 -0.33
C ILE A 469 -23.30 -52.92 -1.29
N GLU A 470 -23.46 -51.63 -0.99
CA GLU A 470 -22.93 -50.54 -1.83
C GLU A 470 -21.40 -50.43 -1.76
N SER A 471 -20.79 -50.63 -0.58
CA SER A 471 -19.31 -50.68 -0.47
C SER A 471 -18.71 -51.84 -1.26
N LYS A 472 -19.38 -53.01 -1.30
CA LYS A 472 -18.98 -54.13 -2.16
C LYS A 472 -19.14 -53.83 -3.64
N LYS A 473 -20.21 -53.12 -4.06
CA LYS A 473 -20.36 -52.71 -5.46
C LYS A 473 -19.30 -51.70 -5.89
N VAL A 474 -18.99 -50.72 -5.05
CA VAL A 474 -17.96 -49.72 -5.35
C VAL A 474 -16.58 -50.38 -5.42
N ALA A 475 -16.28 -51.35 -4.56
CA ALA A 475 -15.05 -52.14 -4.63
C ALA A 475 -14.94 -52.93 -5.96
N VAL A 476 -16.03 -53.57 -6.39
CA VAL A 476 -16.07 -54.30 -7.68
C VAL A 476 -15.87 -53.37 -8.88
N VAL A 477 -16.50 -52.19 -8.88
CA VAL A 477 -16.34 -51.20 -9.96
C VAL A 477 -14.91 -50.63 -9.99
N LEU A 478 -14.29 -50.40 -8.83
CA LEU A 478 -12.90 -49.94 -8.75
C LEU A 478 -11.93 -51.02 -9.27
N GLU A 479 -12.14 -52.29 -8.92
CA GLU A 479 -11.36 -53.43 -9.43
C GLU A 479 -11.52 -53.62 -10.95
N GLU A 480 -12.71 -53.40 -11.51
CA GLU A 480 -12.93 -53.41 -12.97
C GLU A 480 -12.19 -52.26 -13.68
N THR A 481 -12.19 -51.05 -13.10
CA THR A 481 -11.44 -49.91 -13.66
C THR A 481 -9.92 -50.04 -13.57
N GLU A 482 -9.38 -50.74 -12.57
CA GLU A 482 -7.94 -51.06 -12.50
C GLU A 482 -7.52 -52.13 -13.52
N ASN A 483 -8.40 -53.10 -13.80
CA ASN A 483 -8.17 -54.12 -14.83
C ASN A 483 -8.22 -53.55 -16.26
N GLU A 484 -9.09 -52.57 -16.54
CA GLU A 484 -9.11 -51.89 -17.85
C GLU A 484 -7.87 -51.02 -18.10
N ARG A 485 -7.28 -50.44 -17.05
CA ARG A 485 -6.02 -49.66 -17.17
C ARG A 485 -4.79 -50.52 -17.41
N SER A 486 -4.78 -51.77 -16.93
CA SER A 486 -3.67 -52.71 -17.09
C SER A 486 -3.71 -53.50 -18.41
N GLN A 487 -4.83 -53.47 -19.14
CA GLN A 487 -4.93 -54.02 -20.50
C GLN A 487 -4.58 -53.02 -21.62
N ASN A 488 -4.48 -51.73 -21.31
CA ASN A 488 -4.16 -50.65 -22.27
C ASN A 488 -2.77 -50.02 -22.08
N SER A 489 -1.85 -50.67 -21.32
CA SER A 489 -0.44 -50.27 -21.21
C SER A 489 0.49 -51.22 -21.95
#